data_AF-A0A962H411-F1
#
_entry.id   AF-A0A962H411-F1
#
_cell.length_a   1.000
_cell.length_b   1.000
_cell.length_c   1.000
_cell.angle_alpha   90.00
_cell.angle_beta   90.00
_cell.angle_gamma   90.00
#
_symmetry.space_group_name_H-M   'P 1'
#
loop_
_entity.id
_entity.type
_entity.pdbx_description
1 polymer ?
#
loop_
_entity_poly.entity_id
_entity_poly.type
_entity_poly.pdbx_seq_one_letter_code
_entity_poly.pdbx_strand_id
1 'polypeptide(L)' 'DFLNGQYTVFGEVIDGMDVVDKIKAIPTQARSPLFANLPTTPVLIEKAEVVE' A
#
# COMPACT_ATOMS: atom_id res chain seq x y z
N ASP A 1 1.26 19.70 2.54
CA ASP A 1 2.43 20.12 1.74
C ASP A 1 3.71 19.31 1.89
N PHE A 2 3.88 18.45 2.91
CA PHE A 2 5.11 17.65 3.06
C PHE A 2 5.50 16.83 1.81
N LEU A 3 4.52 16.36 1.03
CA LEU A 3 4.76 15.55 -0.17
C LEU A 3 4.83 16.35 -1.49
N ASN A 4 4.44 17.63 -1.47
CA ASN A 4 4.34 18.45 -2.70
C ASN A 4 5.74 18.70 -3.27
N GLY A 5 5.92 18.48 -4.57
CA GLY A 5 7.22 18.62 -5.25
C GLY A 5 8.21 17.48 -4.99
N GLN A 6 7.85 16.48 -4.17
CA GLN A 6 8.67 15.28 -3.90
C GLN A 6 8.10 14.01 -4.53
N TYR A 7 6.76 13.88 -4.60
CA TYR A 7 6.08 12.71 -5.16
C TYR A 7 5.01 13.13 -6.17
N THR A 8 4.91 12.39 -7.28
CA THR A 8 3.90 12.62 -8.32
C THR A 8 2.67 11.74 -8.10
N VAL A 9 1.51 12.37 -7.97
CA VAL A 9 0.22 11.68 -7.96
C VAL A 9 -0.18 11.35 -9.40
N PHE A 10 -0.55 10.09 -9.66
CA PHE A 10 -0.95 9.64 -11.01
C PHE A 10 -2.35 8.98 -11.06
N GLY A 11 -3.04 8.89 -9.92
CA GLY A 11 -4.36 8.28 -9.83
C GLY A 11 -4.89 8.27 -8.40
N GLU A 12 -6.11 7.76 -8.27
CA GLU A 12 -6.81 7.60 -6.99
C GLU A 12 -7.54 6.25 -6.95
N VAL A 13 -7.87 5.80 -5.74
CA VAL A 13 -8.66 4.59 -5.53
C VAL A 13 -10.14 4.98 -5.58
N ILE A 14 -10.84 4.53 -6.62
CA ILE A 14 -12.27 4.84 -6.81
C ILE A 14 -13.21 3.86 -6.09
N ASP A 15 -12.73 2.67 -5.76
CA ASP A 15 -13.47 1.62 -5.05
C ASP A 15 -12.51 0.75 -4.21
N GLY A 16 -13.01 0.17 -3.12
CA GLY A 16 -12.24 -0.74 -2.26
C GLY A 16 -11.32 -0.04 -1.24
N MET A 17 -11.60 1.21 -0.85
CA MET A 17 -10.83 1.88 0.20
C MET A 17 -10.89 1.17 1.56
N ASP A 18 -11.96 0.44 1.85
CA ASP A 18 -12.05 -0.39 3.05
C ASP A 18 -11.05 -1.56 3.02
N VAL A 19 -10.75 -2.10 1.83
CA VAL A 19 -9.72 -3.12 1.63
C VAL A 19 -8.33 -2.53 1.86
N VAL A 20 -8.07 -1.32 1.36
CA VAL A 20 -6.82 -0.59 1.63
C VAL A 20 -6.62 -0.39 3.14
N ASP A 21 -7.68 0.01 3.86
CA ASP A 21 -7.63 0.18 5.30
C ASP A 21 -7.37 -1.14 6.06
N LYS A 22 -7.97 -2.25 5.60
CA LYS A 22 -7.69 -3.59 6.15
C LYS A 22 -6.22 -3.99 5.95
N ILE A 23 -5.65 -3.74 4.76
CA ILE A 23 -4.25 -4.02 4.45
C ILE A 23 -3.32 -3.21 5.37
N LYS A 24 -3.63 -1.93 5.60
CA LYS A 24 -2.88 -1.05 6.51
C LYS A 24 -2.84 -1.57 7.95
N ALA A 25 -3.89 -2.26 8.40
CA ALA A 25 -4.05 -2.71 9.77
C ALA A 25 -3.40 -4.07 10.09
N ILE A 26 -2.87 -4.79 9.10
CA ILE A 26 -2.30 -6.12 9.31
C ILE A 26 -1.02 -6.07 10.17
N PRO A 27 -0.70 -7.13 10.93
CA PRO A 27 0.51 -7.15 11.76
C PRO A 27 1.78 -7.03 10.92
N THR A 28 2.67 -6.14 11.36
CA THR A 28 3.98 -5.92 10.74
C THR A 28 5.12 -6.34 11.68
N GLN A 29 6.30 -6.51 11.10
CA GLN A 29 7.54 -6.83 11.79
C GLN A 29 8.71 -6.03 11.20
N ALA A 30 9.68 -5.73 12.05
CA ALA A 30 10.95 -5.16 11.63
C ALA A 30 11.92 -6.29 11.22
N ARG A 31 12.45 -6.21 10.00
CA ARG A 31 13.48 -7.14 9.49
C ARG A 31 14.86 -6.51 9.49
N SER A 32 14.94 -5.20 9.30
CA SER A 32 16.19 -4.41 9.35
C SER A 32 15.86 -2.93 9.60
N PRO A 33 16.86 -2.06 9.86
CA PRO A 33 16.63 -0.62 10.00
C PRO A 33 15.94 0.02 8.79
N LEU A 34 16.16 -0.52 7.58
CA LEU A 34 15.52 -0.06 6.34
C LEU A 34 14.12 -0.66 6.13
N PHE A 35 13.80 -1.76 6.82
CA PHE A 35 12.56 -2.52 6.64
C PHE A 35 11.88 -2.77 7.99
N ALA A 36 11.41 -1.68 8.60
CA ALA A 36 10.81 -1.70 9.94
C ALA A 36 9.33 -2.15 9.96
N ASN A 37 8.61 -2.01 8.84
CA ASN A 37 7.15 -2.20 8.76
C ASN A 37 6.75 -3.24 7.70
N LEU A 38 7.46 -4.38 7.63
CA LEU A 38 7.09 -5.43 6.69
C LEU A 38 5.90 -6.22 7.22
N PRO A 39 4.87 -6.52 6.40
CA PRO A 39 3.81 -7.44 6.78
C PRO A 39 4.37 -8.79 7.23
N THR A 40 3.83 -9.33 8.33
CA THR A 40 4.16 -10.69 8.81
C THR A 40 3.63 -11.74 7.85
N THR A 41 2.48 -11.48 7.23
CA THR A 41 1.90 -12.27 6.14
C THR A 41 1.82 -11.38 4.89
N PRO A 42 2.38 -11.80 3.74
CA PRO A 42 2.32 -11.03 2.51
C PRO A 42 0.87 -10.85 2.02
N VAL A 43 0.54 -9.63 1.59
CA VAL A 43 -0.67 -9.37 0.79
C VAL A 43 -0.26 -9.45 -0.68
N LEU A 44 -0.73 -10.48 -1.37
CA LEU A 44 -0.35 -10.76 -2.76
C LEU A 44 -1.36 -10.14 -3.72
N ILE A 45 -0.85 -9.42 -4.73
CA ILE A 45 -1.65 -9.01 -5.88
C ILE A 45 -1.63 -10.18 -6.87
N GLU A 46 -2.75 -10.90 -6.98
CA GLU A 46 -2.84 -12.08 -7.86
C GLU A 46 -2.96 -11.70 -9.34
N LYS A 47 -3.65 -10.59 -9.64
CA LYS A 47 -3.95 -10.13 -10.99
C LYS A 47 -4.18 -8.62 -11.00
N ALA A 48 -3.81 -7.96 -12.09
CA ALA A 48 -4.15 -6.57 -12.38
C ALA A 48 -4.51 -6.45 -13.87
N GLU A 49 -5.63 -5.82 -14.18
CA GLU A 49 -6.14 -5.65 -15.54
C GLU A 49 -6.57 -4.20 -15.75
N VAL A 50 -6.46 -3.72 -16.98
CA VAL A 50 -7.05 -2.45 -17.39
C VAL A 50 -8.53 -2.71 -17.67
N VAL A 51 -9.40 -2.03 -16.94
CA VAL A 51 -10.85 -2.07 -17.16
C VAL A 51 -11.23 -0.97 -18.17
N GLU A 52 -12.16 -1.29 -19.07
CA GLU A 52 -12.72 -0.35 -20.06
C GLU A 52 -13.86 0.49 -19.47
#